data_AF-A0A9D6M8K3-F1
#
_entry.id   AF-A0A9D6M8K3-F1
#
_cell.length_a   1.000
_cell.length_b   1.000
_cell.length_c   1.000
_cell.angle_alpha   90.00
_cell.angle_beta   90.00
_cell.angle_gamma   90.00
#
_symmetry.space_group_name_H-M   'P 1'
#
loop_
_entity.id
_entity.type
_entity.pdbx_description
1 polymer ?
#
loop_
_entity_poly.entity_id
_entity_poly.type
_entity_poly.pdbx_seq_one_letter_code
_entity_poly.pdbx_strand_id
1 'polypeptide(L)'
;TGLVSAYALAVMEENGSAGVVVTAPTCGACGAVPAVLKRVQESTGCGDRDVLHALATAGIVGNLVKTRPTRPQKEMTNLAQKQANVRGAFAVRGQLTGEHLLVLDDLFDSGATLTEITRVLRAASVEVYVATLTKTIHTDA
;
A
#
# COMPACT_ATOMS: atom_id res chain seq x y z
N THR A 1 0.34 -18.44 0.82
CA THR A 1 0.75 -17.42 1.81
C THR A 1 2.21 -17.55 2.25
N GLY A 2 2.78 -18.74 2.44
CA GLY A 2 4.18 -18.89 2.90
C GLY A 2 5.29 -18.32 2.00
N LEU A 3 5.10 -18.28 0.67
CA LEU A 3 6.14 -17.82 -0.26
C LEU A 3 6.44 -16.32 -0.18
N VAL A 4 5.43 -15.48 0.07
CA VAL A 4 5.64 -14.03 0.28
C VAL A 4 6.47 -13.80 1.53
N SER A 5 6.19 -14.53 2.61
CA SER A 5 6.96 -14.46 3.85
C SER A 5 8.40 -14.93 3.65
N ALA A 6 8.62 -15.98 2.86
CA ALA A 6 9.97 -16.47 2.54
C ALA A 6 10.78 -15.43 1.76
N TYR A 7 10.19 -14.79 0.74
CA TYR A 7 10.86 -13.72 0.00
C TYR A 7 11.14 -12.49 0.87
N ALA A 8 10.21 -12.11 1.74
CA ALA A 8 10.42 -10.99 2.65
C ALA A 8 11.56 -11.30 3.64
N LEU A 9 11.61 -12.53 4.17
CA LEU A 9 12.65 -12.97 5.09
C LEU A 9 14.03 -12.95 4.42
N ALA A 10 14.14 -13.47 3.19
CA ALA A 10 15.38 -13.48 2.43
C ALA A 10 15.96 -12.06 2.24
N VAL A 11 15.11 -11.07 1.92
CA VAL A 11 15.55 -9.68 1.78
C VAL A 11 15.95 -9.07 3.14
N MET A 12 15.26 -9.44 4.22
CA MET A 12 15.60 -8.98 5.56
C MET A 12 16.90 -9.60 6.10
N GLU A 13 17.23 -10.83 5.72
CA GLU A 13 18.51 -11.47 6.05
C GLU A 13 19.69 -10.76 5.37
N GLU A 14 19.54 -10.36 4.11
CA GLU A 14 20.53 -9.55 3.39
C GLU A 14 20.73 -8.18 4.07
N ASN A 15 19.63 -7.52 4.46
CA ASN A 15 19.67 -6.26 5.21
C ASN A 15 20.39 -6.42 6.56
N GLY A 16 20.11 -7.50 7.29
CA GLY A 16 20.75 -7.80 8.58
C GLY A 16 22.24 -8.11 8.47
N SER A 17 22.67 -8.65 7.32
CA SER A 17 24.05 -8.98 7.01
C SER A 17 24.86 -7.80 6.46
N ALA A 18 24.28 -6.59 6.44
CA ALA A 18 24.84 -5.39 5.81
C ALA A 18 25.18 -5.59 4.32
N GLY A 19 24.41 -6.44 3.64
CA GLY A 19 24.47 -6.63 2.20
C GLY A 19 23.85 -5.46 1.42
N VAL A 20 23.75 -5.61 0.10
CA VAL A 20 23.18 -4.55 -0.75
C VAL A 20 21.66 -4.66 -0.76
N VAL A 21 20.98 -3.63 -0.25
CA VAL A 21 19.52 -3.58 -0.21
C VAL A 21 18.97 -2.29 -0.80
N VAL A 22 17.78 -2.40 -1.41
CA VAL A 22 17.01 -1.25 -1.89
C VAL A 22 15.94 -0.92 -0.86
N THR A 23 15.92 0.33 -0.39
CA THR A 23 14.90 0.78 0.57
C THR A 23 13.52 0.79 -0.06
N ALA A 24 12.50 0.30 0.67
CA ALA A 24 11.13 0.30 0.18
C ALA A 24 10.10 0.32 1.33
N PRO A 25 9.79 1.49 1.93
CA PRO A 25 10.40 2.81 1.75
C PRO A 25 11.63 3.07 2.64
N THR A 26 11.92 2.17 3.60
CA THR A 26 13.11 2.25 4.48
C THR A 26 13.88 0.93 4.43
N CYS A 27 15.09 0.88 5.00
CA CYS A 27 15.83 -0.39 5.14
C CYS A 27 15.06 -1.40 6.00
N GLY A 28 14.34 -0.95 7.04
CA GLY A 28 13.55 -1.83 7.91
C GLY A 28 12.33 -2.47 7.25
N ALA A 29 11.88 -1.94 6.10
CA ALA A 29 10.72 -2.45 5.36
C ALA A 29 11.08 -2.97 3.95
N CYS A 30 12.37 -3.06 3.63
CA CYS A 30 12.86 -3.33 2.27
C CYS A 30 12.35 -4.64 1.66
N GLY A 31 11.96 -5.63 2.47
CA GLY A 31 11.45 -6.92 2.00
C GLY A 31 10.02 -6.93 1.47
N ALA A 32 9.19 -5.92 1.77
CA ALA A 32 7.76 -5.98 1.45
C ALA A 32 7.46 -5.90 -0.05
N VAL A 33 7.94 -4.85 -0.72
CA VAL A 33 7.76 -4.62 -2.15
C VAL A 33 8.34 -5.75 -3.02
N PRO A 34 9.62 -6.16 -2.87
CA PRO A 34 10.18 -7.22 -3.69
C PRO A 34 9.49 -8.58 -3.47
N ALA A 35 9.08 -8.89 -2.23
CA ALA A 35 8.38 -10.15 -1.94
C ALA A 35 7.03 -10.25 -2.65
N VAL A 36 6.25 -9.16 -2.63
CA VAL A 36 4.94 -9.11 -3.30
C VAL A 36 5.12 -9.16 -4.81
N LEU A 37 6.02 -8.36 -5.37
CA LEU A 37 6.26 -8.33 -6.82
C LEU A 37 6.76 -9.67 -7.36
N LYS A 38 7.70 -10.31 -6.67
CA LYS A 38 8.20 -11.63 -7.05
C LYS A 38 7.08 -12.67 -7.04
N ARG A 39 6.25 -12.66 -5.99
CA ARG A 39 5.11 -13.58 -5.90
C ARG A 39 4.11 -13.35 -7.03
N VAL A 40 3.78 -12.09 -7.32
CA VAL A 40 2.86 -11.73 -8.41
C VAL A 40 3.43 -12.22 -9.73
N GLN A 41 4.71 -11.94 -10.00
CA GLN A 41 5.40 -12.36 -11.22
C GLN A 41 5.34 -13.88 -11.41
N GLU A 42 5.65 -14.66 -10.38
CA GLU A 42 5.59 -16.12 -10.45
C GLU A 42 4.18 -16.68 -10.60
N SER A 43 3.20 -16.05 -9.93
CA SER A 43 1.82 -16.53 -9.95
C SER A 43 1.07 -16.20 -11.23
N THR A 44 1.45 -15.11 -11.90
CA THR A 44 0.78 -14.62 -13.12
C THR A 44 1.59 -14.89 -14.38
N GLY A 45 2.89 -15.20 -14.24
CA GLY A 45 3.80 -15.33 -15.36
C GLY A 45 4.07 -14.00 -16.09
N CYS A 46 3.81 -12.86 -15.44
CA CYS A 46 3.99 -11.55 -16.08
C CYS A 46 5.47 -11.24 -16.33
N GLY A 47 5.73 -10.42 -17.35
CA GLY A 47 7.09 -10.09 -17.77
C GLY A 47 7.72 -9.02 -16.90
N ASP A 48 9.04 -8.84 -17.02
CA ASP A 48 9.77 -7.79 -16.28
C ASP A 48 9.21 -6.39 -16.55
N ARG A 49 8.64 -6.17 -17.74
CA ARG A 49 7.99 -4.91 -18.10
C ARG A 49 6.76 -4.60 -17.24
N ASP A 50 5.99 -5.63 -16.88
CA ASP A 50 4.84 -5.51 -15.98
C ASP A 50 5.29 -5.27 -14.54
N VAL A 51 6.39 -5.90 -14.12
CA VAL A 51 7.02 -5.65 -12.82
C VAL A 51 7.55 -4.21 -12.73
N LEU A 52 8.14 -3.69 -13.80
CA LEU A 52 8.58 -2.29 -13.88
C LEU A 52 7.40 -1.32 -13.80
N HIS A 53 6.29 -1.61 -14.48
CA HIS A 53 5.06 -0.82 -14.32
C HIS A 53 4.53 -0.89 -12.89
N ALA A 54 4.54 -2.07 -12.26
CA ALA A 54 4.12 -2.22 -10.88
C ALA A 54 5.04 -1.47 -9.90
N LEU A 55 6.36 -1.43 -10.15
CA LEU A 55 7.32 -0.61 -9.39
C LEU A 55 7.11 0.89 -9.59
N ALA A 56 6.84 1.33 -10.83
CA ALA A 56 6.51 2.72 -11.11
C ALA A 56 5.23 3.15 -10.36
N THR A 57 4.21 2.28 -10.36
CA THR A 57 2.98 2.47 -9.56
C THR A 57 3.25 2.43 -8.06
N ALA A 58 4.14 1.57 -7.57
CA ALA A 58 4.55 1.55 -6.15
C ALA A 58 5.32 2.83 -5.77
N GLY A 59 6.13 3.39 -6.67
CA GLY A 59 6.80 4.69 -6.49
C GLY A 59 5.80 5.85 -6.33
N ILE A 60 4.65 5.77 -7.01
CA ILE A 60 3.54 6.72 -6.82
C ILE A 60 2.93 6.62 -5.41
N VAL A 61 2.94 5.45 -4.78
CA VAL A 61 2.50 5.34 -3.36
C VAL A 61 3.46 6.11 -2.44
N GLY A 62 4.73 6.25 -2.80
CA GLY A 62 5.67 7.15 -2.12
C GLY A 62 5.29 8.64 -2.21
N ASN A 63 4.54 9.03 -3.25
CA ASN A 63 4.00 10.38 -3.41
C ASN A 63 2.72 10.61 -2.59
N LEU A 64 2.03 9.55 -2.15
CA LEU A 64 0.89 9.65 -1.23
C LEU A 64 1.41 9.82 0.20
N VAL A 65 1.39 11.05 0.70
CA VAL A 65 1.88 11.39 2.03
C VAL A 65 0.74 11.69 2.99
N LYS A 66 0.91 11.29 4.24
CA LYS A 66 0.05 11.70 5.34
C LYS A 66 0.49 13.08 5.85
N THR A 67 -0.34 14.09 5.66
CA THR A 67 -0.01 15.50 5.92
C THR A 67 -0.32 15.96 7.34
N ARG A 68 -1.12 15.19 8.08
CA ARG A 68 -1.44 15.46 9.49
C ARG A 68 -1.64 14.17 10.29
N PRO A 69 -1.44 14.20 11.61
CA PRO A 69 -1.75 13.07 12.48
C PRO A 69 -3.27 12.75 12.46
N THR A 70 -3.59 11.47 12.67
CA THR A 70 -4.95 10.97 12.86
C THR A 70 -4.93 9.98 14.02
N ARG A 71 -6.06 9.80 14.71
CA ARG A 71 -6.19 8.79 15.77
C ARG A 71 -6.30 7.37 15.16
N PRO A 72 -5.95 6.32 15.92
CA PRO A 72 -6.18 4.94 15.50
C PRO A 72 -7.66 4.66 15.19
N GLN A 73 -7.96 4.10 14.00
CA GLN A 73 -9.34 3.85 13.55
C GLN A 73 -10.13 2.91 14.47
N LYS A 74 -9.44 1.99 15.17
CA LYS A 74 -10.01 1.07 16.16
C LYS A 74 -10.60 1.75 17.41
N GLU A 75 -10.25 3.01 17.68
CA GLU A 75 -10.79 3.77 18.81
C GLU A 75 -12.15 4.43 18.49
N MET A 76 -12.59 4.36 17.23
CA MET A 76 -13.83 4.99 16.76
C MET A 76 -14.94 3.97 16.61
N THR A 77 -16.14 4.35 17.04
CA THR A 77 -17.28 3.43 17.15
C THR A 77 -18.20 3.46 15.93
N ASN A 78 -18.10 4.49 15.09
CA ASN A 78 -18.94 4.61 13.91
C ASN A 78 -18.20 5.14 12.68
N LEU A 79 -18.76 4.88 11.50
CA LEU A 79 -18.17 5.27 10.21
C LEU A 79 -17.98 6.78 10.08
N ALA A 80 -18.90 7.60 10.60
CA ALA A 80 -18.81 9.06 10.50
C ALA A 80 -17.57 9.59 11.25
N GLN A 81 -17.29 9.07 12.44
CA GLN A 81 -16.05 9.35 13.18
C GLN A 81 -14.83 8.88 12.39
N LYS A 82 -14.86 7.65 11.87
CA LYS A 82 -13.76 7.07 11.09
C LYS A 82 -13.43 7.91 9.85
N GLN A 83 -14.44 8.41 9.14
CA GLN A 83 -14.32 9.31 7.98
C GLN A 83 -13.79 10.69 8.39
N ALA A 84 -14.37 11.31 9.42
CA ALA A 84 -13.93 12.62 9.91
C ALA A 84 -12.46 12.62 10.34
N ASN A 85 -12.01 11.54 10.97
CA ASN A 85 -10.63 11.37 11.41
C ASN A 85 -9.62 11.43 10.26
N VAL A 86 -9.91 10.80 9.11
CA VAL A 86 -8.99 10.74 7.96
C VAL A 86 -9.22 11.83 6.92
N ARG A 87 -10.38 12.49 6.89
CA ARG A 87 -10.68 13.52 5.89
C ARG A 87 -9.58 14.58 5.80
N GLY A 88 -9.02 14.77 4.61
CA GLY A 88 -7.93 15.71 4.33
C GLY A 88 -6.59 15.32 4.97
N ALA A 89 -6.43 14.09 5.47
CA ALA A 89 -5.20 13.65 6.11
C ALA A 89 -4.12 13.20 5.13
N PHE A 90 -4.48 12.99 3.86
CA PHE A 90 -3.58 12.52 2.81
C PHE A 90 -3.49 13.55 1.69
N ALA A 91 -2.33 13.62 1.06
CA ALA A 91 -2.10 14.42 -0.14
C ALA A 91 -1.14 13.67 -1.07
N VAL A 92 -1.24 13.98 -2.35
CA VAL A 92 -0.24 13.57 -3.34
C VAL A 92 0.80 14.69 -3.44
N ARG A 93 2.08 14.34 -3.32
CA ARG A 93 3.21 15.24 -3.58
C ARG A 93 3.84 14.90 -4.93
N GLY A 94 4.13 15.92 -5.73
CA GLY A 94 4.69 15.72 -7.08
C GLY A 94 3.65 15.23 -8.08
N GLN A 95 4.12 14.86 -9.26
CA GLN A 95 3.26 14.42 -10.37
C GLN A 95 3.08 12.90 -10.30
N LEU A 96 1.82 12.45 -10.41
CA LEU A 96 1.56 11.02 -10.62
C LEU A 96 1.72 10.70 -12.10
N THR A 97 2.50 9.69 -12.40
CA THR A 97 2.72 9.20 -13.76
C THR A 97 2.07 7.83 -13.90
N GLY A 98 0.94 7.75 -14.59
CA GLY A 98 0.23 6.49 -14.84
C GLY A 98 -1.29 6.71 -14.90
N GLU A 99 -1.97 5.92 -15.72
CA GLU A 99 -3.42 6.00 -15.90
C GLU A 99 -4.18 5.13 -14.88
N HIS A 100 -3.55 4.06 -14.40
CA HIS A 100 -4.18 3.08 -13.50
C HIS A 100 -3.29 2.79 -12.29
N LEU A 101 -3.84 2.84 -11.09
CA LEU A 101 -3.15 2.60 -9.83
C LEU A 101 -3.92 1.62 -8.94
N LEU A 102 -3.24 0.59 -8.45
CA LEU A 102 -3.79 -0.36 -7.50
C LEU A 102 -3.33 -0.01 -6.08
N VAL A 103 -4.28 0.35 -5.21
CA VAL A 103 -4.05 0.51 -3.77
C VAL A 103 -4.19 -0.87 -3.12
N LEU A 104 -3.10 -1.33 -2.50
CA LEU A 104 -3.07 -2.55 -1.70
C LEU A 104 -3.09 -2.17 -0.21
N ASP A 105 -4.06 -2.72 0.52
CA ASP A 105 -4.12 -2.60 1.98
C ASP A 105 -4.07 -3.99 2.63
N ASP A 106 -3.44 -4.08 3.80
CA ASP A 106 -3.36 -5.34 4.54
C ASP A 106 -4.73 -5.73 5.11
N LEU A 107 -5.50 -4.74 5.59
CA LEU A 107 -6.75 -4.93 6.31
C LEU A 107 -7.83 -3.90 5.93
N PHE A 108 -8.92 -4.40 5.35
CA PHE A 108 -10.16 -3.63 5.18
C PHE A 108 -10.98 -3.65 6.46
N ASP A 109 -11.10 -2.49 7.12
CA ASP A 109 -12.04 -2.28 8.22
C ASP A 109 -13.34 -1.64 7.74
N SER A 110 -13.47 -0.32 7.88
CA SER A 110 -14.65 0.43 7.47
C SER A 110 -14.55 1.01 6.06
N GLY A 111 -13.39 0.87 5.42
CA GLY A 111 -13.06 1.52 4.15
C GLY A 111 -12.76 3.03 4.26
N ALA A 112 -12.94 3.68 5.41
CA ALA A 112 -12.79 5.14 5.53
C ALA A 112 -11.42 5.67 5.07
N THR A 113 -10.33 5.00 5.45
CA THR A 113 -8.97 5.37 5.02
C THR A 113 -8.80 5.20 3.51
N LEU A 114 -9.24 4.08 2.95
CA LEU A 114 -9.14 3.79 1.52
C LEU A 114 -9.99 4.73 0.67
N THR A 115 -11.19 5.10 1.13
CA THR A 115 -12.03 6.10 0.48
C THR A 115 -11.32 7.44 0.40
N GLU A 116 -10.69 7.88 1.49
CA GLU A 116 -9.97 9.14 1.51
C GLU A 116 -8.72 9.12 0.62
N ILE A 117 -7.94 8.04 0.67
CA ILE A 117 -6.77 7.85 -0.21
C ILE A 117 -7.21 7.86 -1.68
N THR A 118 -8.25 7.11 -2.01
CA THR A 118 -8.83 7.03 -3.36
C THR A 118 -9.29 8.41 -3.84
N ARG A 119 -9.92 9.19 -2.96
CA ARG A 119 -10.36 10.56 -3.26
C ARG A 119 -9.19 11.45 -3.68
N VAL A 120 -8.08 11.37 -2.97
CA VAL A 120 -6.86 12.16 -3.26
C VAL A 120 -6.21 11.70 -4.56
N LEU A 121 -6.11 10.39 -4.78
CA LEU A 121 -5.49 9.82 -5.98
C LEU A 121 -6.31 10.08 -7.25
N ARG A 122 -7.64 9.99 -7.18
CA ARG A 122 -8.53 10.33 -8.31
C ARG A 122 -8.48 11.81 -8.68
N ALA A 123 -8.24 12.69 -7.72
CA ALA A 123 -8.05 14.12 -7.99
C ALA A 123 -6.80 14.41 -8.85
N ALA A 124 -5.86 13.46 -8.94
CA ALA A 124 -4.70 13.51 -9.80
C ALA A 124 -4.91 12.83 -11.17
N SER A 125 -6.17 12.60 -11.58
CA SER A 125 -6.55 12.01 -12.87
C SER A 125 -6.06 10.58 -13.11
N VAL A 126 -5.90 9.81 -12.03
CA VAL A 126 -5.54 8.38 -12.07
C VAL A 126 -6.77 7.53 -11.78
N GLU A 127 -6.97 6.47 -12.55
CA GLU A 127 -7.96 5.45 -12.25
C GLU A 127 -7.46 4.54 -11.13
N VAL A 128 -8.25 4.43 -10.05
CA VAL A 128 -7.82 3.73 -8.83
C VAL A 128 -8.59 2.43 -8.66
N TYR A 129 -7.85 1.33 -8.58
CA TYR A 129 -8.30 0.01 -8.15
C TYR A 129 -7.90 -0.20 -6.69
N VAL A 130 -8.71 -0.92 -5.92
CA VAL A 130 -8.44 -1.20 -4.51
C VAL A 130 -8.53 -2.71 -4.29
N ALA A 131 -7.49 -3.29 -3.70
CA ALA A 131 -7.52 -4.68 -3.24
C ALA A 131 -7.00 -4.76 -1.80
N THR A 132 -7.68 -5.57 -0.98
CA THR A 132 -7.33 -5.76 0.43
C THR A 132 -7.13 -7.23 0.73
N LEU A 133 -6.06 -7.57 1.45
CA LEU A 133 -5.72 -8.96 1.73
C LEU A 133 -6.67 -9.61 2.74
N THR A 134 -7.17 -8.83 3.69
CA THR A 134 -8.07 -9.31 4.75
C THR A 134 -9.19 -8.29 4.97
N LYS A 135 -10.40 -8.74 5.31
CA LYS A 135 -11.51 -7.88 5.73
C LYS A 135 -11.84 -8.18 7.18
N THR A 136 -11.86 -7.18 8.07
CA THR A 136 -12.37 -7.39 9.42
C THR A 136 -13.87 -7.61 9.37
N ILE A 137 -14.31 -8.67 10.03
CA ILE A 137 -15.71 -8.90 10.34
C ILE A 137 -15.99 -8.11 11.61
N HIS A 138 -16.46 -6.87 11.48
CA HIS A 138 -17.16 -6.25 12.61
C HIS A 138 -18.59 -6.76 12.57
N THR A 139 -18.88 -7.68 13.49
CA THR A 139 -20.23 -8.03 13.91
C THR A 139 -20.86 -6.74 14.42
N ASP A 140 -21.82 -6.20 13.68
CA ASP A 140 -22.78 -5.25 14.25
C ASP A 140 -23.43 -5.97 15.44
N ALA A 141 -23.12 -5.51 16.65
CA ALA A 141 -23.83 -5.88 17.87
C ALA A 141 -24.74 -4.72 18.26
#